data_AF-A0A7L3E9G1-F1
#
_entry.id   AF-A0A7L3E9G1-F1
#
_cell.length_a   1.000
_cell.length_b   1.000
_cell.length_c   1.000
_cell.angle_alpha   90.00
_cell.angle_beta   90.00
_cell.angle_gamma   90.00
#
_symmetry.space_group_name_H-M   'P 1'
#
loop_
_entity.id
_entity.type
_entity.pdbx_description
1 polymer ?
#
loop_
_entity_poly.entity_id
_entity_poly.type
_entity_poly.pdbx_seq_one_letter_code
_entity_poly.pdbx_strand_id
1 'polypeptide(L)'
;PQVRFLEQQNKLLETKWGLLRAQPPPRSTLGGLLEGYVGTLRRQLEGLGQERQRLRTELGHVRGLVEEFKAKYEEEINHRTEKENEFVLLKKDVDEAYMSKVELESRLESLTDEINFLRQLYEEVWGCPGFGVPGFWGCPPTKLIPLCAQELQELRAQVSDTAVVVSMDNSRQLDMAGVLADVRAQYEDIAGRSRAEAEGLYQIKYEELKTAAGKQGDDLRQTRSQIQELNRRIQRIQAEIEALKNQRSGLEAAVAEAEERGELALRDARAKLGGLEGALTQAKQDLARQLREYQELMNVKLALDIEIATYRKLLEGEESRLEAAVQNLSIHTKTSGYLGEFGGVPRTLCCWVPPHATPPHGCSLFPTGGFGGGFGVGFGEVFGAAMVSLGYSVPPTPPEGTAPPKSRAIVIKKIETRDGKLVSESSDVLES
;
A
#
# COMPACT_ATOMS: atom_id res chain seq x y z
N PRO A 1 -67.21 -35.26 59.05
CA PRO A 1 -66.34 -36.15 58.25
C PRO A 1 -65.70 -35.46 57.04
N GLN A 2 -66.47 -35.07 56.02
CA GLN A 2 -65.96 -34.66 54.70
C GLN A 2 -65.04 -33.44 54.71
N VAL A 3 -65.31 -32.42 55.54
CA VAL A 3 -64.43 -31.24 55.68
C VAL A 3 -63.03 -31.63 56.16
N ARG A 4 -62.91 -32.47 57.19
CA ARG A 4 -61.62 -32.99 57.71
C ARG A 4 -60.82 -33.77 56.67
N PHE A 5 -61.51 -34.48 55.77
CA PHE A 5 -60.87 -35.20 54.66
C PHE A 5 -60.34 -34.22 53.60
N LEU A 6 -61.11 -33.19 53.25
CA LEU A 6 -60.67 -32.12 52.34
C LEU A 6 -59.53 -31.28 52.94
N GLU A 7 -59.52 -31.00 54.25
CA GLU A 7 -58.40 -30.38 54.96
C GLU A 7 -57.12 -31.22 54.87
N GLN A 8 -57.22 -32.54 55.00
CA GLN A 8 -56.09 -33.47 54.84
C GLN A 8 -55.62 -33.54 53.38
N GLN A 9 -56.54 -33.55 52.41
CA GLN A 9 -56.18 -33.50 50.99
C GLN A 9 -55.53 -32.16 50.60
N ASN A 10 -56.03 -31.03 51.08
CA ASN A 10 -55.39 -29.73 50.86
C ASN A 10 -53.98 -29.69 51.46
N LYS A 11 -53.77 -30.17 52.69
CA LYS A 11 -52.40 -30.28 53.25
C LYS A 11 -51.49 -31.21 52.44
N LEU A 12 -52.02 -32.29 51.86
CA LEU A 12 -51.27 -33.17 50.96
C LEU A 12 -50.95 -32.47 49.62
N LEU A 13 -51.84 -31.61 49.13
CA LEU A 13 -51.64 -30.84 47.90
C LEU A 13 -50.68 -29.66 48.13
N GLU A 14 -50.78 -28.95 49.24
CA GLU A 14 -49.85 -27.90 49.69
C GLU A 14 -48.44 -28.43 49.85
N THR A 15 -48.28 -29.58 50.52
CA THR A 15 -46.96 -30.22 50.68
C THR A 15 -46.41 -30.74 49.35
N LYS A 16 -47.22 -31.36 48.47
CA LYS A 16 -46.81 -31.74 47.11
C LYS A 16 -46.45 -30.53 46.24
N TRP A 17 -47.21 -29.44 46.33
CA TRP A 17 -46.96 -28.19 45.61
C TRP A 17 -45.66 -27.53 46.09
N GLY A 18 -45.41 -27.51 47.40
CA GLY A 18 -44.14 -27.11 47.97
C GLY A 18 -42.97 -27.96 47.46
N LEU A 19 -43.14 -29.29 47.41
CA LEU A 19 -42.13 -30.22 46.90
C LEU A 19 -41.85 -30.03 45.39
N LEU A 20 -42.89 -29.84 44.58
CA LEU A 20 -42.76 -29.56 43.14
C LEU A 20 -42.16 -28.17 42.87
N ARG A 21 -42.45 -27.17 43.70
CA ARG A 21 -41.88 -25.82 43.59
C ARG A 21 -40.44 -25.73 44.13
N ALA A 22 -40.07 -26.62 45.05
CA ALA A 22 -38.69 -26.76 45.55
C ALA A 22 -37.82 -27.67 44.64
N GLN A 23 -38.44 -28.46 43.77
CA GLN A 23 -37.72 -29.24 42.76
C GLN A 23 -37.17 -28.28 41.68
N PRO A 24 -35.85 -28.23 41.46
CA PRO A 24 -35.30 -27.38 40.40
C PRO A 24 -35.80 -27.86 39.03
N PRO A 25 -36.04 -26.96 38.07
CA PRO A 25 -36.46 -27.36 36.73
C PRO A 25 -35.44 -28.30 36.10
N PRO A 26 -35.87 -29.28 35.28
CA PRO A 26 -34.95 -30.23 34.67
C PRO A 26 -33.89 -29.49 33.85
N ARG A 27 -32.61 -29.75 34.16
CA ARG A 27 -31.46 -29.07 33.52
C ARG A 27 -31.56 -29.19 32.01
N SER A 28 -31.88 -28.08 31.35
CA SER A 28 -32.06 -28.03 29.91
C SER A 28 -30.70 -28.12 29.22
N THR A 29 -30.35 -29.30 28.71
CA THR A 29 -29.11 -29.53 27.93
C THR A 29 -28.99 -28.56 26.75
N LEU A 30 -30.14 -28.17 26.17
CA LEU A 30 -30.26 -27.12 25.15
C LEU A 30 -29.73 -25.76 25.64
N GLY A 31 -29.96 -25.39 26.91
CA GLY A 31 -29.45 -24.15 27.50
C GLY A 31 -27.93 -24.13 27.52
N GLY A 32 -27.29 -25.20 28.02
CA GLY A 32 -25.83 -25.32 28.02
C GLY A 32 -25.21 -25.36 26.61
N LEU A 33 -25.91 -25.92 25.62
CA LEU A 33 -25.48 -25.88 24.21
C LEU A 33 -25.59 -24.45 23.64
N LEU A 34 -26.66 -23.72 23.95
CA LEU A 34 -26.84 -22.33 23.53
C LEU A 34 -25.83 -21.39 24.21
N GLU A 35 -25.59 -21.55 25.51
CA GLU A 35 -24.53 -20.82 26.24
C GLU A 35 -23.14 -21.15 25.70
N GLY A 36 -22.88 -22.42 25.36
CA GLY A 36 -21.65 -22.86 24.69
C GLY A 36 -21.45 -22.17 23.33
N TYR A 37 -22.50 -22.14 22.51
CA TYR A 37 -22.48 -21.51 21.18
C TYR A 37 -22.32 -19.98 21.26
N VAL A 38 -23.04 -19.32 22.17
CA VAL A 38 -22.85 -17.89 22.48
C VAL A 38 -21.44 -17.62 23.01
N GLY A 39 -20.87 -18.53 23.81
CA GLY A 39 -19.49 -18.47 24.28
C GLY A 39 -18.45 -18.60 23.17
N THR A 40 -18.67 -19.45 22.16
CA THR A 40 -17.82 -19.51 20.96
C THR A 40 -17.94 -18.26 20.11
N LEU A 41 -19.16 -17.75 19.86
CA LEU A 41 -19.37 -16.52 19.10
C LEU A 41 -18.73 -15.30 19.77
N ARG A 42 -18.80 -15.19 21.11
CA ARG A 42 -18.11 -14.13 21.88
C ARG A 42 -16.59 -14.21 21.70
N ARG A 43 -15.99 -15.39 21.85
CA ARG A 43 -14.53 -15.58 21.64
C ARG A 43 -14.09 -15.28 20.21
N GLN A 44 -14.93 -15.59 19.20
CA GLN A 44 -14.67 -15.19 17.81
C GLN A 44 -14.74 -13.67 17.62
N LEU A 45 -15.74 -13.01 18.23
CA LEU A 45 -15.88 -11.55 18.21
C LEU A 45 -14.70 -10.84 18.92
N GLU A 46 -14.22 -11.41 20.02
CA GLU A 46 -13.04 -10.94 20.76
C GLU A 46 -11.75 -11.09 19.95
N GLY A 47 -11.54 -12.25 19.29
CA GLY A 47 -10.40 -12.50 18.41
C GLY A 47 -10.37 -11.52 17.22
N LEU A 48 -11.46 -11.41 16.47
CA LEU A 48 -11.62 -10.43 15.39
C LEU A 48 -11.46 -8.98 15.91
N GLY A 49 -11.85 -8.72 17.16
CA GLY A 49 -11.65 -7.45 17.84
C GLY A 49 -10.17 -7.12 18.07
N GLN A 50 -9.37 -8.12 18.47
CA GLN A 50 -7.92 -8.00 18.66
C GLN A 50 -7.19 -7.85 17.31
N GLU A 51 -7.53 -8.67 16.31
CA GLU A 51 -6.97 -8.59 14.95
C GLU A 51 -7.24 -7.21 14.31
N ARG A 52 -8.47 -6.72 14.40
CA ARG A 52 -8.83 -5.37 13.94
C ARG A 52 -8.02 -4.28 14.66
N GLN A 53 -7.72 -4.46 15.95
CA GLN A 53 -6.92 -3.49 16.70
C GLN A 53 -5.43 -3.56 16.32
N ARG A 54 -4.91 -4.77 16.09
CA ARG A 54 -3.56 -4.98 15.55
C ARG A 54 -3.40 -4.33 14.17
N LEU A 55 -4.32 -4.59 13.24
CA LEU A 55 -4.31 -4.00 11.90
C LEU A 55 -4.39 -2.47 11.93
N ARG A 56 -5.14 -1.88 12.88
CA ARG A 56 -5.13 -0.42 13.12
C ARG A 56 -3.77 0.10 13.57
N THR A 57 -3.07 -0.60 14.46
CA THR A 57 -1.71 -0.20 14.90
C THR A 57 -0.68 -0.36 13.79
N GLU A 58 -0.76 -1.43 12.98
CA GLU A 58 0.11 -1.64 11.82
C GLU A 58 -0.13 -0.58 10.74
N LEU A 59 -1.39 -0.25 10.44
CA LEU A 59 -1.76 0.84 9.52
C LEU A 59 -1.29 2.21 10.02
N GLY A 60 -1.41 2.48 11.33
CA GLY A 60 -0.89 3.70 11.94
C GLY A 60 0.63 3.83 11.82
N HIS A 61 1.37 2.74 12.05
CA HIS A 61 2.83 2.68 11.88
C HIS A 61 3.26 2.89 10.41
N VAL A 62 2.63 2.17 9.47
CA VAL A 62 2.91 2.35 8.03
C VAL A 62 2.58 3.76 7.56
N ARG A 63 1.50 4.36 8.06
CA ARG A 63 1.17 5.77 7.79
C ARG A 63 2.24 6.72 8.31
N GLY A 64 2.71 6.54 9.55
CA GLY A 64 3.79 7.33 10.13
C GLY A 64 5.08 7.26 9.30
N LEU A 65 5.48 6.05 8.87
CA LEU A 65 6.62 5.87 7.97
C LEU A 65 6.46 6.60 6.63
N VAL A 66 5.25 6.59 6.03
CA VAL A 66 4.96 7.33 4.79
C VAL A 66 5.03 8.85 5.01
N GLU A 67 4.57 9.35 6.15
CA GLU A 67 4.63 10.78 6.50
C GLU A 67 6.09 11.21 6.81
N GLU A 68 6.88 10.37 7.48
CA GLU A 68 8.33 10.55 7.65
C GLU A 68 9.11 10.57 6.33
N PHE A 69 8.82 9.66 5.39
CA PHE A 69 9.50 9.66 4.09
C PHE A 69 9.13 10.88 3.26
N LYS A 70 7.87 11.33 3.30
CA LYS A 70 7.46 12.59 2.65
C LYS A 70 8.24 13.79 3.17
N ALA A 71 8.32 13.96 4.49
CA ALA A 71 9.10 15.04 5.10
C ALA A 71 10.56 15.04 4.61
N LYS A 72 11.22 13.87 4.58
CA LYS A 72 12.60 13.73 4.09
C LYS A 72 12.74 14.05 2.59
N TYR A 73 11.74 13.74 1.77
CA TYR A 73 11.73 14.15 0.35
C TYR A 73 11.47 15.64 0.17
N GLU A 74 10.63 16.25 1.00
CA GLU A 74 10.39 17.70 1.01
C GLU A 74 11.64 18.47 1.47
N GLU A 75 12.35 17.98 2.49
CA GLU A 75 13.67 18.47 2.93
C GLU A 75 14.72 18.38 1.81
N GLU A 76 14.85 17.23 1.14
CA GLU A 76 15.81 17.04 0.03
C GLU A 76 15.47 17.93 -1.19
N ILE A 77 14.19 18.13 -1.50
CA ILE A 77 13.74 19.07 -2.54
C ILE A 77 14.10 20.51 -2.15
N ASN A 78 13.82 20.92 -0.92
CA ASN A 78 14.15 22.25 -0.43
C ASN A 78 15.66 22.48 -0.51
N HIS A 79 16.47 21.56 0.02
CA HIS A 79 17.93 21.68 -0.01
C HIS A 79 18.51 21.70 -1.44
N ARG A 80 17.94 20.91 -2.35
CA ARG A 80 18.26 21.01 -3.77
C ARG A 80 17.96 22.41 -4.32
N THR A 81 16.80 23.00 -4.01
CA THR A 81 16.48 24.36 -4.48
C THR A 81 17.37 25.43 -3.85
N GLU A 82 17.82 25.27 -2.60
CA GLU A 82 18.85 26.13 -1.99
C GLU A 82 20.15 26.08 -2.81
N LYS A 83 20.62 24.89 -3.19
CA LYS A 83 21.85 24.73 -3.98
C LYS A 83 21.71 25.16 -5.44
N GLU A 84 20.53 25.02 -6.04
CA GLU A 84 20.23 25.60 -7.37
C GLU A 84 20.21 27.13 -7.31
N ASN A 85 19.67 27.74 -6.23
CA ASN A 85 19.71 29.19 -6.01
C ASN A 85 21.14 29.71 -5.75
N GLU A 86 21.92 29.03 -4.90
CA GLU A 86 23.35 29.35 -4.69
C GLU A 86 24.13 29.30 -6.01
N PHE A 87 23.89 28.29 -6.85
CA PHE A 87 24.53 28.16 -8.15
C PHE A 87 24.15 29.29 -9.12
N VAL A 88 22.89 29.73 -9.12
CA VAL A 88 22.43 30.87 -9.94
C VAL A 88 23.10 32.18 -9.50
N LEU A 89 23.27 32.40 -8.20
CA LEU A 89 24.01 33.56 -7.67
C LEU A 89 25.50 33.50 -8.03
N LEU A 90 26.15 32.36 -7.78
CA LEU A 90 27.55 32.14 -8.16
C LEU A 90 27.78 32.34 -9.66
N LYS A 91 26.84 31.92 -10.52
CA LYS A 91 26.93 32.16 -11.96
C LYS A 91 26.87 33.65 -12.29
N LYS A 92 25.93 34.41 -11.70
CA LYS A 92 25.84 35.87 -11.87
C LYS A 92 27.17 36.53 -11.47
N ASP A 93 27.74 36.13 -10.35
CA ASP A 93 28.98 36.73 -9.83
C ASP A 93 30.21 36.36 -10.70
N VAL A 94 30.21 35.18 -11.32
CA VAL A 94 31.20 34.79 -12.34
C VAL A 94 31.02 35.58 -13.64
N ASP A 95 29.78 35.78 -14.10
CA ASP A 95 29.47 36.60 -15.28
C ASP A 95 29.92 38.08 -15.04
N GLU A 96 29.73 38.62 -13.83
CA GLU A 96 30.17 39.96 -13.41
C GLU A 96 31.70 40.08 -13.28
N ALA A 97 32.37 39.05 -12.75
CA ALA A 97 33.83 38.94 -12.72
C ALA A 97 34.44 38.82 -14.14
N TYR A 98 33.73 38.17 -15.07
CA TYR A 98 34.16 38.08 -16.47
C TYR A 98 34.04 39.42 -17.19
N MET A 99 32.93 40.15 -17.01
CA MET A 99 32.76 41.48 -17.63
C MET A 99 33.80 42.47 -17.13
N SER A 100 34.05 42.52 -15.82
CA SER A 100 35.07 43.39 -15.24
C SER A 100 36.51 43.00 -15.65
N LYS A 101 36.80 41.70 -15.88
CA LYS A 101 38.05 41.26 -16.51
C LYS A 101 38.21 41.84 -17.92
N VAL A 102 37.19 41.72 -18.78
CA VAL A 102 37.24 42.20 -20.17
C VAL A 102 37.40 43.74 -20.22
N GLU A 103 36.75 44.48 -19.32
CA GLU A 103 36.99 45.92 -19.15
C GLU A 103 38.45 46.23 -18.79
N LEU A 104 39.08 45.47 -17.88
CA LEU A 104 40.47 45.68 -17.52
C LEU A 104 41.44 45.31 -18.66
N GLU A 105 41.16 44.27 -19.43
CA GLU A 105 41.95 43.87 -20.60
C GLU A 105 41.94 44.97 -21.68
N SER A 106 40.77 45.49 -22.05
CA SER A 106 40.68 46.62 -23.01
C SER A 106 41.38 47.90 -22.52
N ARG A 107 41.42 48.17 -21.20
CA ARG A 107 42.20 49.29 -20.63
C ARG A 107 43.71 49.03 -20.70
N LEU A 108 44.15 47.78 -20.53
CA LEU A 108 45.56 47.38 -20.69
C LEU A 108 46.02 47.47 -22.15
N GLU A 109 45.16 47.09 -23.11
CA GLU A 109 45.42 47.27 -24.54
C GLU A 109 45.60 48.77 -24.88
N SER A 110 44.63 49.61 -24.48
CA SER A 110 44.69 51.07 -24.68
C SER A 110 45.95 51.73 -24.11
N LEU A 111 46.33 51.38 -22.86
CA LEU A 111 47.57 51.86 -22.25
C LEU A 111 48.84 51.31 -22.93
N THR A 112 48.77 50.11 -23.49
CA THR A 112 49.89 49.52 -24.26
C THR A 112 50.09 50.26 -25.58
N ASP A 113 49.01 50.62 -26.28
CA ASP A 113 49.06 51.42 -27.49
C ASP A 113 49.59 52.84 -27.23
N GLU A 114 49.20 53.47 -26.12
CA GLU A 114 49.73 54.79 -25.71
C GLU A 114 51.24 54.71 -25.38
N ILE A 115 51.69 53.65 -24.69
CA ILE A 115 53.12 53.39 -24.44
C ILE A 115 53.89 53.15 -25.76
N ASN A 116 53.29 52.42 -26.71
CA ASN A 116 53.89 52.17 -28.02
C ASN A 116 54.00 53.45 -28.86
N PHE A 117 52.98 54.31 -28.84
CA PHE A 117 53.00 55.63 -29.47
C PHE A 117 54.09 56.53 -28.88
N LEU A 118 54.22 56.58 -27.54
CA LEU A 118 55.29 57.33 -26.87
C LEU A 118 56.70 56.79 -27.19
N ARG A 119 56.84 55.46 -27.36
CA ARG A 119 58.08 54.85 -27.86
C ARG A 119 58.40 55.24 -29.31
N GLN A 120 57.40 55.23 -30.19
CA GLN A 120 57.56 55.65 -31.59
C GLN A 120 57.97 57.12 -31.68
N LEU A 121 57.32 58.02 -30.94
CA LEU A 121 57.75 59.43 -30.86
C LEU A 121 59.17 59.58 -30.30
N TYR A 122 59.57 58.77 -29.32
CA TYR A 122 60.94 58.80 -28.82
C TYR A 122 61.95 58.33 -29.88
N GLU A 123 61.66 57.29 -30.66
CA GLU A 123 62.53 56.86 -31.76
C GLU A 123 62.50 57.84 -32.96
N GLU A 124 61.38 58.48 -33.29
CA GLU A 124 61.37 59.52 -34.34
C GLU A 124 62.17 60.78 -33.93
N VAL A 125 62.19 61.14 -32.64
CA VAL A 125 62.88 62.34 -32.14
C VAL A 125 64.36 62.06 -31.80
N TRP A 126 64.73 60.84 -31.42
CA TRP A 126 66.10 60.50 -30.96
C TRP A 126 66.79 59.35 -31.71
N GLY A 127 66.05 58.52 -32.47
CA GLY A 127 66.53 57.29 -33.11
C GLY A 127 66.59 57.37 -34.63
N CYS A 128 67.69 57.91 -35.18
CA CYS A 128 67.89 58.03 -36.64
C CYS A 128 67.77 56.67 -37.39
N PRO A 129 66.75 56.45 -38.23
CA PRO A 129 66.58 55.17 -38.92
C PRO A 129 67.46 55.08 -40.17
N GLY A 130 68.58 54.35 -40.06
CA GLY A 130 69.25 53.76 -41.22
C GLY A 130 70.40 54.55 -41.85
N PHE A 131 71.60 54.40 -41.30
CA PHE A 131 72.79 54.19 -42.14
C PHE A 131 73.70 53.14 -41.49
N GLY A 132 73.92 52.02 -42.20
CA GLY A 132 74.75 50.90 -41.75
C GLY A 132 76.25 51.17 -41.87
N VAL A 133 76.73 52.29 -41.30
CA VAL A 133 78.13 52.73 -41.39
C VAL A 133 78.63 53.18 -40.01
N PRO A 134 79.53 52.43 -39.35
CA PRO A 134 80.13 52.87 -38.10
C PRO A 134 81.04 54.09 -38.33
N GLY A 135 80.63 55.26 -37.81
CA GLY A 135 81.50 56.44 -37.71
C GLY A 135 81.38 57.51 -38.81
N PHE A 136 80.18 58.03 -39.09
CA PHE A 136 80.03 59.25 -39.91
C PHE A 136 78.99 60.29 -39.43
N TRP A 137 78.90 60.53 -38.12
CA TRP A 137 78.33 61.77 -37.56
C TRP A 137 79.25 62.38 -36.50
N GLY A 138 80.50 62.62 -36.89
CA GLY A 138 81.43 63.42 -36.10
C GLY A 138 81.26 64.91 -36.40
N CYS A 139 80.65 65.66 -35.49
CA CYS A 139 80.70 67.12 -35.52
C CYS A 139 82.16 67.60 -35.35
N PRO A 140 82.72 68.44 -36.24
CA PRO A 140 84.12 68.88 -36.15
C PRO A 140 84.25 70.34 -35.66
N PRO A 141 84.41 70.60 -34.34
CA PRO A 141 84.60 71.94 -33.78
C PRO A 141 86.05 72.48 -33.95
N THR A 142 86.73 72.15 -35.05
CA THR A 142 88.21 72.26 -35.19
C THR A 142 88.76 73.66 -35.49
N LYS A 143 87.97 74.74 -35.29
CA LYS A 143 88.45 76.14 -35.44
C LYS A 143 88.03 77.15 -34.36
N LEU A 144 87.02 76.87 -33.50
CA LEU A 144 86.62 77.82 -32.45
C LEU A 144 87.31 77.58 -31.09
N ILE A 145 87.69 76.34 -30.79
CA ILE A 145 88.25 75.94 -29.49
C ILE A 145 89.46 76.79 -29.04
N PRO A 146 90.49 77.08 -29.87
CA PRO A 146 91.66 77.83 -29.38
C PRO A 146 91.37 79.31 -29.07
N LEU A 147 90.45 79.96 -29.80
CA LEU A 147 90.04 81.34 -29.49
C LEU A 147 89.26 81.39 -28.17
N CYS A 148 88.26 80.53 -28.03
CA CYS A 148 87.41 80.50 -26.84
C CYS A 148 88.20 80.12 -25.58
N ALA A 149 89.20 79.25 -25.69
CA ALA A 149 90.11 78.94 -24.59
C ALA A 149 90.94 80.16 -24.13
N GLN A 150 91.35 81.03 -25.06
CA GLN A 150 92.11 82.24 -24.74
C GLN A 150 91.22 83.31 -24.07
N GLU A 151 90.04 83.60 -24.63
CA GLU A 151 89.09 84.54 -24.02
C GLU A 151 88.60 84.06 -22.64
N LEU A 152 88.33 82.76 -22.48
CA LEU A 152 87.98 82.19 -21.17
C LEU A 152 89.09 82.33 -20.14
N GLN A 153 90.37 82.27 -20.54
CA GLN A 153 91.49 82.42 -19.61
C GLN A 153 91.74 83.90 -19.24
N GLU A 154 91.51 84.83 -20.18
CA GLU A 154 91.62 86.27 -19.95
C GLU A 154 90.46 86.80 -19.08
N LEU A 155 89.22 86.33 -19.31
CA LEU A 155 88.09 86.56 -18.41
C LEU A 155 88.32 85.97 -17.02
N ARG A 156 88.93 84.77 -16.92
CA ARG A 156 89.21 84.12 -15.64
C ARG A 156 90.25 84.85 -14.79
N ALA A 157 91.17 85.58 -15.42
CA ALA A 157 92.09 86.50 -14.73
C ALA A 157 91.35 87.73 -14.17
N GLN A 158 90.46 88.35 -14.95
CA GLN A 158 89.64 89.48 -14.47
C GLN A 158 88.69 89.07 -13.32
N VAL A 159 88.24 87.81 -13.29
CA VAL A 159 87.46 87.24 -12.18
C VAL A 159 88.32 86.91 -10.96
N SER A 160 89.58 86.46 -11.11
CA SER A 160 90.45 86.22 -9.94
C SER A 160 90.79 87.50 -9.19
N ASP A 161 90.98 88.60 -9.91
CA ASP A 161 91.37 89.90 -9.32
C ASP A 161 90.21 90.61 -8.60
N THR A 162 88.98 90.10 -8.75
CA THR A 162 87.77 90.61 -8.09
C THR A 162 87.18 89.66 -7.04
N ALA A 163 87.64 88.41 -6.97
CA ALA A 163 87.12 87.39 -6.06
C ALA A 163 87.75 87.43 -4.66
N VAL A 164 87.42 88.46 -3.86
CA VAL A 164 87.77 88.51 -2.43
C VAL A 164 86.94 87.49 -1.64
N VAL A 165 87.48 86.30 -1.43
CA VAL A 165 86.83 85.21 -0.70
C VAL A 165 86.85 85.49 0.81
N VAL A 166 85.66 85.73 1.39
CA VAL A 166 85.46 85.70 2.84
C VAL A 166 85.26 84.24 3.27
N SER A 167 86.29 83.62 3.84
CA SER A 167 86.22 82.28 4.41
C SER A 167 85.43 82.29 5.73
N MET A 168 84.23 81.70 5.73
CA MET A 168 83.51 81.37 6.95
C MET A 168 83.58 79.85 7.18
N ASP A 169 84.30 79.43 8.22
CA ASP A 169 84.64 78.03 8.50
C ASP A 169 83.42 77.22 8.99
N ASN A 170 82.53 76.88 8.05
CA ASN A 170 81.35 76.06 8.29
C ASN A 170 81.63 74.59 7.90
N SER A 171 82.74 74.03 8.40
CA SER A 171 83.27 72.70 8.07
C SER A 171 82.50 71.53 8.72
N ARG A 172 81.16 71.61 8.73
CA ARG A 172 80.31 70.41 8.85
C ARG A 172 80.26 69.72 7.50
N GLN A 173 81.20 68.81 7.25
CA GLN A 173 81.12 67.89 6.12
C GLN A 173 79.87 67.02 6.28
N LEU A 174 78.79 67.40 5.59
CA LEU A 174 77.64 66.55 5.37
C LEU A 174 78.08 65.40 4.48
N ASP A 175 78.18 64.19 5.05
CA ASP A 175 78.48 62.99 4.29
C ASP A 175 77.28 62.59 3.43
N MET A 176 77.21 63.21 2.25
CA MET A 176 76.21 62.89 1.24
C MET A 176 76.38 61.46 0.70
N ALA A 177 77.53 60.81 0.83
CA ALA A 177 77.71 59.42 0.43
C ALA A 177 77.05 58.48 1.45
N GLY A 178 77.25 58.73 2.75
CA GLY A 178 76.54 58.06 3.85
C GLY A 178 75.02 58.20 3.73
N VAL A 179 74.51 59.43 3.60
CA VAL A 179 73.06 59.67 3.47
C VAL A 179 72.47 59.01 2.21
N LEU A 180 73.21 59.00 1.08
CA LEU A 180 72.77 58.27 -0.13
C LEU A 180 72.85 56.75 0.02
N ALA A 181 73.75 56.22 0.85
CA ALA A 181 73.81 54.80 1.17
C ALA A 181 72.65 54.38 2.09
N ASP A 182 72.36 55.16 3.14
CA ASP A 182 71.22 54.94 4.05
C ASP A 182 69.88 54.95 3.30
N VAL A 183 69.69 55.91 2.39
CA VAL A 183 68.48 56.01 1.55
C VAL A 183 68.38 54.81 0.59
N ARG A 184 69.49 54.35 0.00
CA ARG A 184 69.51 53.14 -0.84
C ARG A 184 69.14 51.90 -0.03
N ALA A 185 69.75 51.71 1.13
CA ALA A 185 69.44 50.60 2.03
C ALA A 185 67.96 50.59 2.45
N GLN A 186 67.38 51.75 2.77
CA GLN A 186 65.95 51.86 3.07
C GLN A 186 65.06 51.48 1.88
N TYR A 187 65.40 51.89 0.66
CA TYR A 187 64.66 51.46 -0.55
C TYR A 187 64.81 49.96 -0.82
N GLU A 188 66.00 49.39 -0.61
CA GLU A 188 66.25 47.95 -0.74
C GLU A 188 65.48 47.14 0.33
N ASP A 189 65.44 47.61 1.58
CA ASP A 189 64.63 47.02 2.66
C ASP A 189 63.12 47.12 2.41
N ILE A 190 62.64 48.22 1.81
CA ILE A 190 61.22 48.40 1.45
C ILE A 190 60.85 47.49 0.27
N ALA A 191 61.70 47.41 -0.76
CA ALA A 191 61.50 46.50 -1.89
C ALA A 191 61.60 45.02 -1.46
N GLY A 192 62.50 44.69 -0.54
CA GLY A 192 62.63 43.35 0.05
C GLY A 192 61.39 42.96 0.85
N ARG A 193 60.89 43.84 1.73
CA ARG A 193 59.63 43.62 2.47
C ARG A 193 58.44 43.46 1.52
N SER A 194 58.27 44.36 0.55
CA SER A 194 57.17 44.29 -0.41
C SER A 194 57.18 42.99 -1.23
N ARG A 195 58.35 42.46 -1.59
CA ARG A 195 58.48 41.13 -2.21
C ARG A 195 58.11 40.00 -1.26
N ALA A 196 58.66 39.99 -0.03
CA ALA A 196 58.36 38.96 0.96
C ALA A 196 56.87 38.93 1.36
N GLU A 197 56.23 40.10 1.44
CA GLU A 197 54.78 40.24 1.66
C GLU A 197 53.98 39.67 0.48
N ALA A 198 54.35 39.98 -0.77
CA ALA A 198 53.71 39.43 -1.96
C ALA A 198 53.89 37.90 -2.05
N GLU A 199 55.10 37.39 -1.85
CA GLU A 199 55.41 35.96 -1.83
C GLU A 199 54.66 35.22 -0.72
N GLY A 200 54.57 35.80 0.48
CA GLY A 200 53.76 35.29 1.59
C GLY A 200 52.27 35.24 1.27
N LEU A 201 51.73 36.29 0.64
CA LEU A 201 50.33 36.32 0.19
C LEU A 201 50.06 35.23 -0.87
N TYR A 202 50.97 35.03 -1.83
CA TYR A 202 50.84 33.94 -2.81
C TYR A 202 50.94 32.55 -2.17
N GLN A 203 51.84 32.34 -1.19
CA GLN A 203 51.93 31.08 -0.45
C GLN A 203 50.64 30.79 0.35
N ILE A 204 50.10 31.79 1.05
CA ILE A 204 48.83 31.66 1.79
C ILE A 204 47.70 31.31 0.83
N LYS A 205 47.55 32.04 -0.28
CA LYS A 205 46.50 31.76 -1.28
C LYS A 205 46.65 30.40 -1.94
N TYR A 206 47.88 29.93 -2.17
CA TYR A 206 48.13 28.59 -2.70
C TYR A 206 47.70 27.49 -1.72
N GLU A 207 48.07 27.60 -0.44
CA GLU A 207 47.67 26.63 0.60
C GLU A 207 46.16 26.70 0.93
N GLU A 208 45.53 27.87 0.88
CA GLU A 208 44.07 28.01 0.96
C GLU A 208 43.37 27.25 -0.18
N LEU A 209 43.78 27.48 -1.44
CA LEU A 209 43.19 26.81 -2.61
C LEU A 209 43.46 25.29 -2.59
N LYS A 210 44.65 24.87 -2.20
CA LYS A 210 45.07 23.47 -2.05
C LYS A 210 44.28 22.75 -0.95
N THR A 211 44.05 23.39 0.20
CA THR A 211 43.23 22.80 1.27
C THR A 211 41.73 22.83 0.96
N ALA A 212 41.24 23.83 0.23
CA ALA A 212 39.86 23.85 -0.28
C ALA A 212 39.61 22.73 -1.31
N ALA A 213 40.51 22.54 -2.28
CA ALA A 213 40.45 21.45 -3.24
C ALA A 213 40.56 20.07 -2.56
N GLY A 214 41.37 19.95 -1.50
CA GLY A 214 41.42 18.75 -0.66
C GLY A 214 40.07 18.42 -0.03
N LYS A 215 39.45 19.39 0.64
CA LYS A 215 38.11 19.24 1.25
C LYS A 215 37.06 18.83 0.23
N GLN A 216 36.97 19.55 -0.91
CA GLN A 216 36.04 19.20 -1.99
C GLN A 216 36.29 17.77 -2.52
N GLY A 217 37.55 17.33 -2.61
CA GLY A 217 37.91 15.95 -2.99
C GLY A 217 37.42 14.90 -1.99
N ASP A 218 37.44 15.20 -0.69
CA ASP A 218 36.95 14.32 0.37
C ASP A 218 35.42 14.38 0.54
N ASP A 219 34.79 15.53 0.34
CA ASP A 219 33.32 15.68 0.26
C ASP A 219 32.75 14.85 -0.91
N LEU A 220 33.42 14.88 -2.08
CA LEU A 220 33.09 14.04 -3.24
C LEU A 220 33.32 12.53 -2.99
N ARG A 221 34.23 12.16 -2.08
CA ARG A 221 34.41 10.77 -1.63
C ARG A 221 33.34 10.35 -0.63
N GLN A 222 32.97 11.23 0.31
CA GLN A 222 31.92 10.99 1.30
C GLN A 222 30.56 10.82 0.64
N THR A 223 30.15 11.75 -0.23
CA THR A 223 28.91 11.65 -1.01
C THR A 223 28.88 10.41 -1.89
N ARG A 224 29.99 10.07 -2.57
CA ARG A 224 30.11 8.81 -3.32
C ARG A 224 29.97 7.56 -2.45
N SER A 225 30.46 7.59 -1.21
CA SER A 225 30.29 6.50 -0.24
C SER A 225 28.83 6.37 0.22
N GLN A 226 28.18 7.49 0.55
CA GLN A 226 26.75 7.55 0.89
C GLN A 226 25.88 7.01 -0.25
N ILE A 227 26.17 7.38 -1.51
CA ILE A 227 25.49 6.83 -2.70
C ILE A 227 25.67 5.31 -2.78
N GLN A 228 26.86 4.76 -2.48
CA GLN A 228 27.06 3.31 -2.45
C GLN A 228 26.29 2.62 -1.32
N GLU A 229 26.20 3.23 -0.14
CA GLU A 229 25.40 2.69 0.97
C GLU A 229 23.90 2.74 0.69
N LEU A 230 23.39 3.84 0.13
CA LEU A 230 22.00 3.97 -0.31
C LEU A 230 21.66 2.92 -1.37
N ASN A 231 22.53 2.68 -2.35
CA ASN A 231 22.35 1.59 -3.33
C ASN A 231 22.29 0.20 -2.66
N ARG A 232 23.17 -0.08 -1.68
CA ARG A 232 23.11 -1.33 -0.87
C ARG A 232 21.85 -1.42 -0.01
N ARG A 233 21.23 -0.30 0.37
CA ARG A 233 19.96 -0.27 1.12
C ARG A 233 18.78 -0.50 0.18
N ILE A 234 18.79 0.10 -1.01
CA ILE A 234 17.79 -0.12 -2.08
C ILE A 234 17.78 -1.60 -2.47
N GLN A 235 18.94 -2.22 -2.72
CA GLN A 235 19.05 -3.63 -3.08
C GLN A 235 18.50 -4.57 -1.99
N ARG A 236 18.72 -4.28 -0.70
CA ARG A 236 18.13 -5.05 0.41
C ARG A 236 16.61 -4.93 0.44
N ILE A 237 16.09 -3.70 0.36
CA ILE A 237 14.63 -3.46 0.36
C ILE A 237 13.96 -4.10 -0.88
N GLN A 238 14.62 -4.12 -2.04
CA GLN A 238 14.14 -4.83 -3.23
C GLN A 238 14.04 -6.34 -2.98
N ALA A 239 15.10 -6.96 -2.42
CA ALA A 239 15.09 -8.38 -2.06
C ALA A 239 14.05 -8.73 -0.98
N GLU A 240 13.84 -7.85 0.01
CA GLU A 240 12.79 -7.98 1.03
C GLU A 240 11.38 -7.91 0.39
N ILE A 241 11.16 -6.98 -0.55
CA ILE A 241 9.90 -6.89 -1.31
C ILE A 241 9.66 -8.14 -2.16
N GLU A 242 10.69 -8.70 -2.78
CA GLU A 242 10.59 -9.95 -3.57
C GLU A 242 10.31 -11.17 -2.68
N ALA A 243 10.98 -11.28 -1.54
CA ALA A 243 10.70 -12.33 -0.55
C ALA A 243 9.26 -12.25 -0.02
N LEU A 244 8.78 -11.05 0.32
CA LEU A 244 7.40 -10.82 0.78
C LEU A 244 6.36 -11.09 -0.32
N LYS A 245 6.64 -10.74 -1.59
CA LYS A 245 5.79 -11.11 -2.73
C LYS A 245 5.67 -12.63 -2.87
N ASN A 246 6.79 -13.34 -2.81
CA ASN A 246 6.82 -14.80 -2.93
C ASN A 246 6.08 -15.49 -1.77
N GLN A 247 6.22 -14.97 -0.54
CA GLN A 247 5.43 -15.41 0.60
C GLN A 247 3.93 -15.16 0.39
N ARG A 248 3.55 -13.97 -0.11
CA ARG A 248 2.15 -13.62 -0.38
C ARG A 248 1.53 -14.56 -1.41
N SER A 249 2.21 -14.84 -2.54
CA SER A 249 1.72 -15.79 -3.54
C SER A 249 1.63 -17.22 -3.03
N GLY A 250 2.53 -17.64 -2.12
CA GLY A 250 2.45 -18.95 -1.45
C GLY A 250 1.24 -19.06 -0.52
N LEU A 251 0.91 -17.99 0.21
CA LEU A 251 -0.29 -17.92 1.04
C LEU A 251 -1.58 -17.83 0.21
N GLU A 252 -1.58 -17.07 -0.89
CA GLU A 252 -2.69 -16.98 -1.84
C GLU A 252 -3.03 -18.36 -2.44
N ALA A 253 -2.01 -19.13 -2.85
CA ALA A 253 -2.19 -20.51 -3.31
C ALA A 253 -2.72 -21.44 -2.20
N ALA A 254 -2.15 -21.37 -0.99
CA ALA A 254 -2.58 -22.20 0.13
C ALA A 254 -4.03 -21.93 0.59
N VAL A 255 -4.50 -20.68 0.45
CA VAL A 255 -5.91 -20.30 0.66
C VAL A 255 -6.79 -20.89 -0.45
N ALA A 256 -6.42 -20.72 -1.72
CA ALA A 256 -7.21 -21.25 -2.84
C ALA A 256 -7.37 -22.78 -2.77
N GLU A 257 -6.32 -23.53 -2.44
CA GLU A 257 -6.44 -24.98 -2.21
C GLU A 257 -7.32 -25.32 -0.99
N ALA A 258 -7.29 -24.51 0.06
CA ALA A 258 -8.13 -24.72 1.25
C ALA A 258 -9.62 -24.45 0.95
N GLU A 259 -9.90 -23.45 0.12
CA GLU A 259 -11.23 -23.14 -0.39
C GLU A 259 -11.74 -24.29 -1.29
N GLU A 260 -10.97 -24.74 -2.28
CA GLU A 260 -11.36 -25.87 -3.15
C GLU A 260 -11.64 -27.15 -2.33
N ARG A 261 -10.74 -27.51 -1.40
CA ARG A 261 -10.92 -28.66 -0.50
C ARG A 261 -12.18 -28.51 0.37
N GLY A 262 -12.51 -27.29 0.81
CA GLY A 262 -13.74 -26.98 1.52
C GLY A 262 -15.00 -27.09 0.66
N GLU A 263 -14.96 -26.57 -0.57
CA GLU A 263 -16.07 -26.67 -1.52
C GLU A 263 -16.38 -28.12 -1.90
N LEU A 264 -15.37 -28.95 -2.12
CA LEU A 264 -15.53 -30.38 -2.40
C LEU A 264 -16.24 -31.09 -1.25
N ALA A 265 -15.83 -30.84 0.00
CA ALA A 265 -16.50 -31.40 1.18
C ALA A 265 -17.96 -30.91 1.30
N LEU A 266 -18.26 -29.66 0.94
CA LEU A 266 -19.62 -29.12 0.91
C LEU A 266 -20.48 -29.70 -0.23
N ARG A 267 -19.90 -29.94 -1.41
CA ARG A 267 -20.57 -30.64 -2.54
C ARG A 267 -20.97 -32.06 -2.11
N ASP A 268 -20.04 -32.78 -1.49
CA ASP A 268 -20.25 -34.12 -0.92
C ASP A 268 -21.36 -34.16 0.15
N ALA A 269 -21.37 -33.19 1.07
CA ALA A 269 -22.39 -33.09 2.11
C ALA A 269 -23.78 -32.79 1.51
N ARG A 270 -23.86 -31.89 0.53
CA ARG A 270 -25.11 -31.58 -0.20
C ARG A 270 -25.63 -32.78 -0.98
N ALA A 271 -24.76 -33.56 -1.64
CA ALA A 271 -25.15 -34.77 -2.33
C ALA A 271 -25.73 -35.84 -1.36
N LYS A 272 -25.11 -36.00 -0.19
CA LYS A 272 -25.60 -36.90 0.87
C LYS A 272 -26.95 -36.44 1.43
N LEU A 273 -27.17 -35.14 1.62
CA LEU A 273 -28.47 -34.58 2.02
C LEU A 273 -29.55 -34.84 0.97
N GLY A 274 -29.30 -34.53 -0.31
CA GLY A 274 -30.25 -34.78 -1.39
C GLY A 274 -30.61 -36.27 -1.55
N GLY A 275 -29.66 -37.18 -1.30
CA GLY A 275 -29.94 -38.62 -1.25
C GLY A 275 -30.87 -39.02 -0.10
N LEU A 276 -30.71 -38.43 1.08
CA LEU A 276 -31.59 -38.67 2.24
C LEU A 276 -32.98 -38.04 2.04
N GLU A 277 -33.07 -36.87 1.42
CA GLU A 277 -34.34 -36.23 1.04
C GLU A 277 -35.09 -37.04 -0.03
N GLY A 278 -34.36 -37.61 -0.99
CA GLY A 278 -34.88 -38.58 -1.96
C GLY A 278 -35.46 -39.83 -1.29
N ALA A 279 -34.70 -40.47 -0.41
CA ALA A 279 -35.18 -41.63 0.36
C ALA A 279 -36.41 -41.30 1.24
N LEU A 280 -36.43 -40.11 1.86
CA LEU A 280 -37.56 -39.65 2.68
C LEU A 280 -38.82 -39.37 1.84
N THR A 281 -38.67 -38.85 0.62
CA THR A 281 -39.82 -38.62 -0.28
C THR A 281 -40.34 -39.92 -0.88
N GLN A 282 -39.47 -40.88 -1.21
CA GLN A 282 -39.84 -42.24 -1.60
C GLN A 282 -40.61 -42.95 -0.49
N ALA A 283 -40.07 -42.99 0.74
CA ALA A 283 -40.75 -43.64 1.87
C ALA A 283 -42.14 -43.04 2.18
N LYS A 284 -42.33 -41.72 1.96
CA LYS A 284 -43.65 -41.07 2.05
C LYS A 284 -44.60 -41.52 0.93
N GLN A 285 -44.11 -41.71 -0.29
CA GLN A 285 -44.89 -42.22 -1.41
C GLN A 285 -45.28 -43.69 -1.21
N ASP A 286 -44.38 -44.52 -0.70
CA ASP A 286 -44.64 -45.93 -0.38
C ASP A 286 -45.68 -46.08 0.75
N LEU A 287 -45.56 -45.30 1.84
CA LEU A 287 -46.59 -45.25 2.89
C LEU A 287 -47.94 -44.81 2.32
N ALA A 288 -47.96 -43.79 1.46
CA ALA A 288 -49.19 -43.36 0.78
C ALA A 288 -49.73 -44.40 -0.21
N ARG A 289 -48.92 -45.33 -0.70
CA ARG A 289 -49.34 -46.47 -1.52
C ARG A 289 -49.96 -47.57 -0.66
N GLN A 290 -49.26 -47.97 0.41
CA GLN A 290 -49.76 -48.94 1.39
C GLN A 290 -51.11 -48.52 1.99
N LEU A 291 -51.31 -47.23 2.29
CA LEU A 291 -52.59 -46.72 2.79
C LEU A 291 -53.75 -46.88 1.79
N ARG A 292 -53.50 -46.87 0.47
CA ARG A 292 -54.51 -47.18 -0.55
C ARG A 292 -54.77 -48.68 -0.61
N GLU A 293 -53.71 -49.48 -0.66
CA GLU A 293 -53.77 -50.96 -0.65
C GLU A 293 -54.57 -51.47 0.56
N TYR A 294 -54.35 -50.91 1.76
CA TYR A 294 -55.12 -51.23 2.97
C TYR A 294 -56.59 -50.78 2.90
N GLN A 295 -56.89 -49.63 2.30
CA GLN A 295 -58.27 -49.17 2.13
C GLN A 295 -59.03 -50.03 1.12
N GLU A 296 -58.39 -50.44 0.02
CA GLU A 296 -58.94 -51.37 -0.96
C GLU A 296 -59.22 -52.74 -0.31
N LEU A 297 -58.28 -53.27 0.47
CA LEU A 297 -58.46 -54.50 1.24
C LEU A 297 -59.60 -54.39 2.27
N MET A 298 -59.74 -53.24 2.95
CA MET A 298 -60.84 -52.96 3.86
C MET A 298 -62.20 -52.94 3.13
N ASN A 299 -62.25 -52.33 1.95
CA ASN A 299 -63.47 -52.29 1.12
C ASN A 299 -63.91 -53.71 0.71
N VAL A 300 -62.96 -54.55 0.28
CA VAL A 300 -63.22 -55.98 -0.04
C VAL A 300 -63.68 -56.74 1.21
N LYS A 301 -63.05 -56.52 2.37
CA LYS A 301 -63.45 -57.14 3.64
C LYS A 301 -64.90 -56.79 4.02
N LEU A 302 -65.29 -55.52 3.84
CA LEU A 302 -66.66 -55.06 4.10
C LEU A 302 -67.68 -55.65 3.11
N ALA A 303 -67.31 -55.83 1.85
CA ALA A 303 -68.15 -56.54 0.88
C ALA A 303 -68.36 -58.02 1.28
N LEU A 304 -67.29 -58.71 1.69
CA LEU A 304 -67.37 -60.09 2.19
C LEU A 304 -68.19 -60.22 3.49
N ASP A 305 -68.12 -59.25 4.41
CA ASP A 305 -69.01 -59.21 5.58
C ASP A 305 -70.49 -59.16 5.17
N ILE A 306 -70.82 -58.36 4.14
CA ILE A 306 -72.17 -58.21 3.60
C ILE A 306 -72.62 -59.51 2.93
N GLU A 307 -71.79 -60.13 2.10
CA GLU A 307 -72.08 -61.43 1.48
C GLU A 307 -72.36 -62.51 2.55
N ILE A 308 -71.50 -62.63 3.56
CA ILE A 308 -71.68 -63.56 4.68
C ILE A 308 -72.99 -63.27 5.44
N ALA A 309 -73.35 -61.99 5.62
CA ALA A 309 -74.62 -61.61 6.23
C ALA A 309 -75.83 -61.93 5.34
N THR A 310 -75.73 -61.86 4.02
CA THR A 310 -76.81 -62.28 3.11
C THR A 310 -76.94 -63.80 3.05
N TYR A 311 -75.84 -64.56 2.99
CA TYR A 311 -75.87 -66.02 3.03
C TYR A 311 -76.50 -66.54 4.34
N ARG A 312 -76.17 -65.93 5.49
CA ARG A 312 -76.81 -66.24 6.78
C ARG A 312 -78.33 -66.04 6.74
N LYS A 313 -78.81 -64.89 6.25
CA LYS A 313 -80.25 -64.62 6.14
C LYS A 313 -81.00 -65.56 5.21
N LEU A 314 -80.35 -66.03 4.14
CA LEU A 314 -80.94 -67.04 3.24
C LEU A 314 -81.03 -68.40 3.93
N LEU A 315 -80.02 -68.79 4.70
CA LEU A 315 -80.05 -70.02 5.52
C LEU A 315 -81.11 -69.93 6.64
N GLU A 316 -81.15 -68.83 7.40
CA GLU A 316 -82.20 -68.54 8.40
C GLU A 316 -83.62 -68.63 7.80
N GLY A 317 -83.77 -68.22 6.53
CA GLY A 317 -85.03 -68.33 5.77
C GLY A 317 -85.40 -69.77 5.39
N GLU A 318 -84.44 -70.58 4.93
CA GLU A 318 -84.67 -72.01 4.65
C GLU A 318 -84.88 -72.83 5.93
N GLU A 319 -84.16 -72.52 7.01
CA GLU A 319 -84.39 -73.07 8.35
C GLU A 319 -85.82 -72.75 8.80
N SER A 320 -86.27 -71.50 8.68
CA SER A 320 -87.66 -71.11 8.98
C SER A 320 -88.69 -71.85 8.11
N ARG A 321 -88.39 -72.14 6.84
CA ARG A 321 -89.26 -72.94 5.96
C ARG A 321 -89.31 -74.41 6.38
N LEU A 322 -88.18 -74.98 6.81
CA LEU A 322 -88.09 -76.35 7.32
C LEU A 322 -88.80 -76.48 8.67
N GLU A 323 -88.61 -75.52 9.59
CA GLU A 323 -89.35 -75.45 10.85
C GLU A 323 -90.87 -75.34 10.61
N ALA A 324 -91.31 -74.48 9.67
CA ALA A 324 -92.71 -74.39 9.30
C ALA A 324 -93.24 -75.72 8.69
N ALA A 325 -92.45 -76.41 7.86
CA ALA A 325 -92.82 -77.74 7.34
C ALA A 325 -92.92 -78.79 8.46
N VAL A 326 -91.98 -78.80 9.41
CA VAL A 326 -91.99 -79.67 10.59
C VAL A 326 -93.16 -79.35 11.52
N GLN A 327 -93.51 -78.08 11.73
CA GLN A 327 -94.70 -77.68 12.50
C GLN A 327 -96.00 -78.10 11.81
N ASN A 328 -96.08 -78.01 10.48
CA ASN A 328 -97.21 -78.52 9.71
C ASN A 328 -97.35 -80.06 9.80
N LEU A 329 -96.23 -80.80 9.84
CA LEU A 329 -96.25 -82.23 10.21
C LEU A 329 -96.70 -82.44 11.67
N SER A 330 -96.24 -81.61 12.60
CA SER A 330 -96.47 -81.73 14.05
C SER A 330 -97.95 -81.61 14.45
N ILE A 331 -98.79 -80.95 13.64
CA ILE A 331 -100.25 -80.96 13.81
C ILE A 331 -100.82 -82.39 13.81
N HIS A 332 -100.14 -83.36 13.17
CA HIS A 332 -100.62 -84.73 13.01
C HIS A 332 -100.16 -85.73 14.09
N THR A 333 -99.28 -85.36 15.03
CA THR A 333 -98.75 -86.29 16.08
C THR A 333 -98.64 -85.67 17.48
N LYS A 334 -99.76 -85.65 18.21
CA LYS A 334 -99.79 -85.73 19.70
C LYS A 334 -99.59 -87.22 20.08
N THR A 335 -99.02 -87.68 21.21
CA THR A 335 -98.59 -87.12 22.53
C THR A 335 -97.62 -88.17 23.17
N SER A 336 -96.93 -88.07 24.33
CA SER A 336 -96.80 -87.11 25.45
C SER A 336 -95.49 -87.38 26.24
N GLY A 337 -95.20 -86.60 27.31
CA GLY A 337 -94.14 -86.87 28.32
C GLY A 337 -92.87 -86.02 28.11
N TYR A 338 -92.51 -84.97 28.87
CA TYR A 338 -92.69 -84.60 30.30
C TYR A 338 -91.74 -85.41 31.23
N LEU A 339 -90.80 -84.84 32.02
CA LEU A 339 -90.48 -83.43 32.38
C LEU A 339 -89.00 -83.26 32.85
N GLY A 340 -88.46 -82.03 32.85
CA GLY A 340 -87.28 -81.57 33.63
C GLY A 340 -86.24 -80.79 32.81
N GLU A 341 -86.23 -79.46 32.67
CA GLU A 341 -86.10 -78.36 33.67
C GLU A 341 -84.75 -78.36 34.44
N PHE A 342 -84.00 -77.26 34.60
CA PHE A 342 -84.05 -75.88 34.08
C PHE A 342 -82.60 -75.37 33.88
N GLY A 343 -82.27 -74.58 32.86
CA GLY A 343 -82.32 -73.10 32.87
C GLY A 343 -81.00 -72.51 32.34
N GLY A 344 -80.90 -71.22 31.97
CA GLY A 344 -79.66 -70.67 31.40
C GLY A 344 -79.68 -69.19 30.98
N VAL A 345 -78.68 -68.81 30.16
CA VAL A 345 -78.39 -67.47 29.56
C VAL A 345 -78.12 -66.30 30.56
N PRO A 346 -77.47 -65.17 30.17
CA PRO A 346 -77.19 -64.67 28.82
C PRO A 346 -75.71 -64.34 28.47
N ARG A 347 -75.53 -63.91 27.21
CA ARG A 347 -74.29 -63.39 26.59
C ARG A 347 -73.71 -62.15 27.30
N THR A 348 -72.39 -61.99 27.19
CA THR A 348 -71.71 -60.69 27.21
C THR A 348 -70.61 -60.63 26.15
N LEU A 349 -70.38 -59.45 25.57
CA LEU A 349 -69.20 -59.16 24.74
C LEU A 349 -67.99 -58.88 25.67
N CYS A 350 -66.77 -59.21 25.23
CA CYS A 350 -65.75 -58.21 24.86
C CYS A 350 -64.37 -58.79 24.49
N CYS A 351 -63.73 -58.10 23.55
CA CYS A 351 -62.29 -57.88 23.39
C CYS A 351 -61.29 -59.02 23.67
N TRP A 352 -60.76 -59.57 22.57
CA TRP A 352 -59.51 -60.34 22.50
C TRP A 352 -58.28 -59.49 22.89
N VAL A 353 -57.29 -60.08 23.56
CA VAL A 353 -56.03 -59.44 23.95
C VAL A 353 -54.88 -59.99 23.10
N PRO A 354 -54.08 -59.15 22.40
CA PRO A 354 -52.95 -59.61 21.60
C PRO A 354 -51.64 -59.64 22.38
N PRO A 355 -50.71 -60.54 22.00
CA PRO A 355 -49.28 -60.32 22.27
C PRO A 355 -48.39 -60.47 21.02
N HIS A 356 -47.52 -59.47 20.83
CA HIS A 356 -46.19 -59.50 20.21
C HIS A 356 -45.94 -60.12 18.82
N ALA A 357 -45.33 -59.29 17.97
CA ALA A 357 -44.48 -59.73 16.84
C ALA A 357 -43.09 -59.09 16.95
N THR A 358 -42.03 -59.89 16.82
CA THR A 358 -40.64 -59.51 16.49
C THR A 358 -40.01 -60.69 15.69
N PRO A 359 -38.75 -60.67 15.20
CA PRO A 359 -38.50 -60.68 13.75
C PRO A 359 -37.71 -61.92 13.27
N PRO A 360 -37.17 -61.90 12.04
CA PRO A 360 -35.70 -62.00 11.96
C PRO A 360 -35.05 -61.01 10.96
N HIS A 361 -33.72 -60.99 10.95
CA HIS A 361 -32.91 -60.03 10.19
C HIS A 361 -32.38 -60.58 8.85
N GLY A 362 -32.39 -59.70 7.83
CA GLY A 362 -31.19 -59.32 7.06
C GLY A 362 -30.56 -60.27 6.03
N CYS A 363 -30.17 -59.71 4.88
CA CYS A 363 -28.80 -59.81 4.36
C CYS A 363 -28.55 -58.73 3.27
N SER A 364 -27.28 -58.47 2.96
CA SER A 364 -26.79 -57.49 1.98
C SER A 364 -26.47 -58.12 0.63
N LEU A 365 -26.45 -57.32 -0.45
CA LEU A 365 -25.56 -57.51 -1.61
C LEU A 365 -25.51 -56.25 -2.51
N PHE A 366 -24.30 -55.89 -2.95
CA PHE A 366 -23.99 -55.09 -4.14
C PHE A 366 -23.93 -56.05 -5.37
N PRO A 367 -23.84 -55.64 -6.67
CA PRO A 367 -23.11 -54.45 -7.15
C PRO A 367 -23.63 -53.73 -8.44
N THR A 368 -22.78 -52.83 -8.96
CA THR A 368 -22.66 -52.35 -10.37
C THR A 368 -23.82 -51.61 -11.07
N GLY A 369 -23.64 -50.29 -11.23
CA GLY A 369 -23.26 -49.69 -12.53
C GLY A 369 -24.35 -49.29 -13.54
N GLY A 370 -24.32 -48.03 -13.98
CA GLY A 370 -25.11 -47.53 -15.12
C GLY A 370 -24.88 -46.03 -15.41
N PHE A 371 -24.56 -45.68 -16.67
CA PHE A 371 -24.45 -44.31 -17.16
C PHE A 371 -25.79 -43.84 -17.75
N GLY A 372 -26.08 -42.53 -17.74
CA GLY A 372 -27.21 -41.96 -18.49
C GLY A 372 -27.53 -40.52 -18.10
N GLY A 373 -27.21 -39.55 -18.97
CA GLY A 373 -27.61 -38.14 -18.81
C GLY A 373 -28.78 -37.76 -19.72
N GLY A 374 -29.50 -36.71 -19.38
CA GLY A 374 -30.58 -36.15 -20.21
C GLY A 374 -30.87 -34.69 -19.88
N PHE A 375 -30.83 -33.82 -20.90
CA PHE A 375 -31.28 -32.43 -20.83
C PHE A 375 -32.80 -32.36 -21.07
N GLY A 376 -33.53 -31.48 -20.38
CA GLY A 376 -34.97 -31.29 -20.57
C GLY A 376 -35.50 -29.98 -19.94
N VAL A 377 -35.78 -28.99 -20.78
CA VAL A 377 -36.30 -27.66 -20.41
C VAL A 377 -37.76 -27.68 -19.92
N GLY A 378 -38.15 -26.73 -19.06
CA GLY A 378 -39.55 -26.50 -18.66
C GLY A 378 -39.77 -25.18 -17.89
N PHE A 379 -40.70 -24.35 -18.39
CA PHE A 379 -41.07 -23.02 -17.86
C PHE A 379 -41.77 -23.05 -16.47
N GLY A 380 -41.75 -21.91 -15.76
CA GLY A 380 -42.66 -21.64 -14.63
C GLY A 380 -42.43 -20.27 -13.95
N GLU A 381 -43.35 -19.32 -14.14
CA GLU A 381 -43.38 -18.02 -13.45
C GLU A 381 -44.40 -17.97 -12.28
N VAL A 382 -44.45 -16.80 -11.61
CA VAL A 382 -45.58 -16.20 -10.87
C VAL A 382 -45.61 -16.37 -9.33
N PHE A 383 -46.04 -15.28 -8.67
CA PHE A 383 -46.20 -15.00 -7.23
C PHE A 383 -44.91 -14.77 -6.40
N GLY A 384 -44.81 -13.70 -5.60
CA GLY A 384 -45.75 -12.57 -5.48
C GLY A 384 -45.41 -11.52 -4.40
N ALA A 385 -45.41 -10.25 -4.82
CA ALA A 385 -45.60 -9.00 -4.07
C ALA A 385 -45.24 -8.88 -2.57
N ALA A 386 -44.34 -7.92 -2.28
CA ALA A 386 -44.52 -6.95 -1.20
C ALA A 386 -43.91 -5.59 -1.62
N MET A 387 -44.65 -4.49 -1.47
CA MET A 387 -44.09 -3.13 -1.64
C MET A 387 -43.46 -2.63 -0.32
N VAL A 388 -42.56 -1.65 -0.41
CA VAL A 388 -42.79 -0.33 0.25
C VAL A 388 -41.80 0.74 -0.26
N SER A 389 -42.36 1.91 -0.62
CA SER A 389 -41.78 3.27 -0.74
C SER A 389 -40.62 3.61 -1.69
N LEU A 390 -40.82 4.74 -2.37
CA LEU A 390 -39.90 5.49 -3.24
C LEU A 390 -38.70 6.07 -2.47
N GLY A 391 -37.61 6.37 -3.21
CA GLY A 391 -36.45 7.09 -2.69
C GLY A 391 -35.47 7.59 -3.77
N TYR A 392 -35.93 8.31 -4.79
CA TYR A 392 -35.03 9.00 -5.73
C TYR A 392 -34.44 10.26 -5.07
N SER A 393 -33.11 10.34 -4.97
CA SER A 393 -32.37 11.58 -4.69
C SER A 393 -31.10 11.65 -5.54
N VAL A 394 -30.98 12.74 -6.31
CA VAL A 394 -29.76 13.11 -7.05
C VAL A 394 -28.73 13.67 -6.05
N PRO A 395 -27.42 13.38 -6.18
CA PRO A 395 -26.42 13.94 -5.27
C PRO A 395 -26.26 15.46 -5.45
N PRO A 396 -26.15 16.25 -4.36
CA PRO A 396 -25.90 17.68 -4.44
C PRO A 396 -24.43 17.98 -4.80
N THR A 397 -24.21 19.11 -5.48
CA THR A 397 -22.88 19.64 -5.83
C THR A 397 -22.12 20.17 -4.60
N PRO A 398 -20.79 20.00 -4.52
CA PRO A 398 -19.97 20.70 -3.53
C PRO A 398 -19.87 22.21 -3.86
N PRO A 399 -19.61 23.08 -2.87
CA PRO A 399 -19.48 24.52 -3.07
C PRO A 399 -18.14 24.91 -3.73
N GLU A 400 -18.13 26.08 -4.37
CA GLU A 400 -16.92 26.71 -4.92
C GLU A 400 -15.90 27.02 -3.82
N GLY A 401 -14.59 26.84 -4.11
CA GLY A 401 -13.55 27.10 -3.11
C GLY A 401 -12.13 26.64 -3.41
N THR A 402 -11.80 26.16 -4.62
CA THR A 402 -10.42 25.85 -5.02
C THR A 402 -10.14 26.30 -6.46
N ALA A 403 -8.90 26.72 -6.72
CA ALA A 403 -8.44 27.13 -8.04
C ALA A 403 -8.40 25.93 -9.01
N PRO A 404 -8.57 26.15 -10.34
CA PRO A 404 -8.54 25.06 -11.30
C PRO A 404 -7.18 24.33 -11.29
N PRO A 405 -7.16 23.00 -11.49
CA PRO A 405 -5.92 22.26 -11.64
C PRO A 405 -5.16 22.80 -12.86
N LYS A 406 -3.94 23.30 -12.65
CA LYS A 406 -3.04 23.65 -13.75
C LYS A 406 -2.63 22.36 -14.46
N SER A 407 -3.21 22.09 -15.63
CA SER A 407 -2.73 21.06 -16.55
C SER A 407 -1.26 21.34 -16.88
N ARG A 408 -0.36 20.54 -16.30
CA ARG A 408 1.07 20.60 -16.60
C ARG A 408 1.30 19.84 -17.90
N ALA A 409 1.27 20.55 -19.03
CA ALA A 409 1.73 20.00 -20.31
C ALA A 409 3.20 19.58 -20.19
N ILE A 410 3.46 18.26 -20.22
CA ILE A 410 4.81 17.70 -20.15
C ILE A 410 5.35 17.60 -21.58
N VAL A 411 6.18 18.55 -21.99
CA VAL A 411 6.84 18.53 -23.30
C VAL A 411 8.05 17.60 -23.26
N ILE A 412 7.89 16.38 -23.78
CA ILE A 412 8.98 15.40 -23.87
C ILE A 412 9.77 15.66 -25.15
N LYS A 413 10.92 16.34 -25.04
CA LYS A 413 11.84 16.53 -26.18
C LYS A 413 12.68 15.27 -26.41
N LYS A 414 12.34 14.50 -27.45
CA LYS A 414 13.17 13.39 -27.91
C LYS A 414 14.24 13.92 -28.89
N ILE A 415 15.50 13.85 -28.49
CA ILE A 415 16.65 14.28 -29.31
C ILE A 415 17.38 13.02 -29.80
N GLU A 416 17.39 12.79 -31.12
CA GLU A 416 18.21 11.75 -31.73
C GLU A 416 19.50 12.36 -32.30
N THR A 417 20.63 12.02 -31.68
CA THR A 417 21.96 12.38 -32.15
C THR A 417 22.62 11.20 -32.86
N ARG A 418 23.02 11.42 -34.11
CA ARG A 418 24.12 10.68 -34.74
C ARG A 418 25.27 11.66 -34.96
N ASP A 419 26.46 11.24 -34.57
CA ASP A 419 27.73 11.91 -34.89
C ASP A 419 27.78 13.41 -34.57
N GLY A 420 27.17 13.79 -33.44
CA GLY A 420 27.26 15.14 -32.88
C GLY A 420 26.42 16.23 -33.57
N LYS A 421 25.56 15.87 -34.53
CA LYS A 421 24.66 16.83 -35.22
C LYS A 421 23.20 16.54 -34.91
N LEU A 422 22.43 17.60 -34.67
CA LEU A 422 20.97 17.53 -34.48
C LEU A 422 20.30 17.29 -35.84
N VAL A 423 19.48 16.24 -35.97
CA VAL A 423 18.84 15.84 -37.23
C VAL A 423 17.32 15.99 -37.19
N SER A 424 16.69 15.84 -36.03
CA SER A 424 15.26 16.09 -35.84
C SER A 424 14.94 16.50 -34.40
N GLU A 425 13.91 17.33 -34.25
CA GLU A 425 13.22 17.60 -32.98
C GLU A 425 11.74 17.27 -33.20
N SER A 426 11.19 16.41 -32.33
CA SER A 426 9.75 16.16 -32.24
C SER A 426 9.29 16.46 -30.83
N SER A 427 8.10 17.06 -30.70
CA SER A 427 7.51 17.48 -29.44
C SER A 427 6.08 16.98 -29.35
N ASP A 428 5.91 15.81 -28.73
CA ASP A 428 4.58 15.29 -28.42
C ASP A 428 4.07 15.93 -27.13
N VAL A 429 2.85 16.48 -27.18
CA VAL A 429 2.16 17.05 -26.02
C VAL A 429 1.14 16.04 -25.53
N LEU A 430 1.38 15.48 -24.35
CA LEU A 430 0.40 14.67 -23.63
C LEU A 430 -0.27 15.55 -22.56
N GLU A 431 -1.57 15.80 -22.74
CA GLU A 431 -2.44 16.27 -21.66
C GLU A 431 -2.83 15.10 -20.74
N SER A 432 -3.23 15.41 -19.51
CA SER A 432 -3.56 14.43 -18.45
C SER A 432 -4.62 14.99 -17.50
#